data_AF-A0A529NPK6-F1
#
_entry.id   AF-A0A529NPK6-F1
#
_cell.length_a   1.000
_cell.length_b   1.000
_cell.length_c   1.000
_cell.angle_alpha   90.00
_cell.angle_beta   90.00
_cell.angle_gamma   90.00
#
_symmetry.space_group_name_H-M   'P 1'
#
loop_
_entity.id
_entity.type
_entity.pdbx_description
1 polymer ?
#
loop_
_entity_poly.entity_id
_entity_poly.type
_entity_poly.pdbx_seq_one_letter_code
_entity_poly.pdbx_strand_id
1 'polypeptide(L)'
;MRSNGAIISKRYPAYDANVQDFIATDPLLSARILLAIAAAKRPDRPLPVYFAHDLGGGAESYLQSRIKSQIETMDQGAVTVRERADAGLFELEIHSTAGKTKVHTDDLGHLRNLLHTVDQLNLVYS
;
A
#
# COMPACT_ATOMS: atom_id res chain seq x y z
N MET A 1 -1.63 -6.36 -22.43
CA MET A 1 -2.80 -6.35 -21.51
C MET A 1 -4.11 -5.88 -22.18
N ARG A 2 -4.09 -5.00 -23.20
CA ARG A 2 -5.31 -4.43 -23.82
C ARG A 2 -6.21 -5.40 -24.62
N SER A 3 -5.67 -6.45 -25.24
CA SER A 3 -6.45 -7.35 -26.11
C SER A 3 -7.34 -8.35 -25.36
N ASN A 4 -6.85 -8.91 -24.26
CA ASN A 4 -7.59 -9.93 -23.50
C ASN A 4 -8.76 -9.33 -22.71
N GLY A 5 -8.56 -8.13 -22.14
CA GLY A 5 -9.63 -7.41 -21.44
C GLY A 5 -10.82 -7.12 -22.35
N ALA A 6 -10.57 -6.67 -23.59
CA ALA A 6 -11.62 -6.38 -24.57
C ALA A 6 -12.50 -7.59 -24.93
N ILE A 7 -11.94 -8.81 -24.93
CA ILE A 7 -12.70 -10.04 -25.18
C ILE A 7 -13.63 -10.33 -23.99
N ILE A 8 -13.14 -10.15 -22.76
CA ILE A 8 -13.91 -10.37 -21.54
C ILE A 8 -15.04 -9.33 -21.44
N SER A 9 -14.74 -8.03 -21.60
CA SER A 9 -15.74 -6.97 -21.53
C SER A 9 -16.80 -7.09 -22.63
N LYS A 10 -16.43 -7.56 -23.84
CA LYS A 10 -17.41 -7.86 -24.89
C LYS A 10 -18.34 -9.02 -24.54
N ARG A 11 -17.81 -10.09 -23.91
CA ARG A 11 -18.59 -11.27 -23.52
C ARG A 11 -19.44 -11.01 -22.27
N TYR A 12 -18.96 -10.16 -21.37
CA TYR A 12 -19.58 -9.80 -20.10
C TYR A 12 -19.59 -8.26 -19.95
N PRO A 13 -20.60 -7.56 -20.49
CA PRO A 13 -20.62 -6.09 -20.53
C PRO A 13 -20.51 -5.40 -19.17
N ALA A 14 -20.94 -6.07 -18.09
CA ALA A 14 -20.87 -5.55 -16.73
C ALA A 14 -19.56 -5.94 -15.99
N TYR A 15 -18.65 -6.69 -16.61
CA TYR A 15 -17.48 -7.24 -15.93
C TYR A 15 -16.62 -6.16 -15.28
N ASP A 16 -16.29 -5.10 -16.02
CA ASP A 16 -15.43 -4.05 -15.51
C ASP A 16 -16.09 -3.30 -14.33
N ALA A 17 -17.40 -3.04 -14.41
CA ALA A 17 -18.16 -2.45 -13.32
C ALA A 17 -18.17 -3.38 -12.08
N ASN A 18 -18.47 -4.66 -12.27
CA ASN A 18 -18.49 -5.65 -11.18
C ASN A 18 -17.11 -5.78 -10.50
N VAL A 19 -16.01 -5.65 -11.25
CA VAL A 19 -14.65 -5.63 -10.70
C VAL A 19 -14.43 -4.39 -9.84
N GLN A 20 -14.85 -3.21 -10.31
CA GLN A 20 -14.75 -1.98 -9.51
C GLN A 20 -15.61 -2.06 -8.26
N ASP A 21 -16.83 -2.57 -8.35
CA ASP A 21 -17.73 -2.76 -7.21
C ASP A 21 -17.12 -3.71 -6.18
N PHE A 22 -16.51 -4.81 -6.63
CA PHE A 22 -15.82 -5.74 -5.74
C PHE A 22 -14.60 -5.09 -5.06
N ILE A 23 -13.82 -4.28 -5.78
CA ILE A 23 -12.68 -3.55 -5.19
C ILE A 23 -13.19 -2.55 -4.15
N ALA A 24 -14.28 -1.83 -4.44
CA ALA A 24 -14.87 -0.84 -3.53
C ALA A 24 -15.51 -1.47 -2.29
N THR A 25 -16.03 -2.69 -2.41
CA THR A 25 -16.73 -3.41 -1.32
C THR A 25 -15.91 -4.57 -0.73
N ASP A 26 -14.62 -4.64 -1.04
CA ASP A 26 -13.72 -5.73 -0.66
C ASP A 26 -13.76 -6.00 0.85
N PRO A 27 -14.43 -7.08 1.31
CA PRO A 27 -14.61 -7.33 2.74
C PRO A 27 -13.31 -7.79 3.40
N LEU A 28 -12.29 -8.16 2.61
CA LEU A 28 -11.00 -8.64 3.10
C LEU A 28 -9.93 -7.56 3.11
N LEU A 29 -10.27 -6.31 2.78
CA LEU A 29 -9.31 -5.23 2.69
C LEU A 29 -8.56 -5.02 4.02
N SER A 30 -9.30 -4.87 5.12
CA SER A 30 -8.70 -4.69 6.45
C SER A 30 -7.85 -5.88 6.88
N ALA A 31 -8.30 -7.11 6.60
CA ALA A 31 -7.54 -8.32 6.92
C ALA A 31 -6.22 -8.40 6.14
N ARG A 32 -6.22 -8.04 4.85
CA ARG A 32 -5.02 -7.99 4.02
C ARG A 32 -4.03 -6.95 4.52
N ILE A 33 -4.50 -5.77 4.94
CA ILE A 33 -3.63 -4.73 5.47
C ILE A 33 -3.02 -5.17 6.80
N LEU A 34 -3.82 -5.72 7.72
CA LEU A 34 -3.33 -6.22 9.01
C LEU A 34 -2.26 -7.30 8.82
N LEU A 35 -2.49 -8.24 7.90
CA LEU A 35 -1.50 -9.27 7.58
C LEU A 35 -0.22 -8.69 6.98
N ALA A 36 -0.35 -7.70 6.08
CA ALA A 36 0.80 -7.04 5.49
C ALA A 36 1.62 -6.26 6.55
N ILE A 37 0.96 -5.56 7.47
CA ILE A 37 1.60 -4.86 8.60
C ILE A 37 2.30 -5.88 9.50
N ALA A 38 1.65 -7.00 9.81
CA ALA A 38 2.24 -8.08 10.60
C ALA A 38 3.51 -8.67 9.94
N ALA A 39 3.50 -8.81 8.61
CA ALA A 39 4.68 -9.26 7.86
C ALA A 39 5.82 -8.22 7.84
N ALA A 40 5.48 -6.93 7.85
CA ALA A 40 6.43 -5.83 7.80
C ALA A 40 7.07 -5.48 9.15
N LYS A 41 6.33 -5.62 10.27
CA LYS A 41 6.81 -5.18 11.59
C LYS A 41 7.85 -6.13 12.19
N ARG A 42 8.75 -5.59 13.00
CA ARG A 42 9.71 -6.37 13.80
C ARG A 42 9.57 -5.97 15.28
N PRO A 43 9.67 -6.90 16.23
CA PRO A 43 9.39 -6.63 17.64
C PRO A 43 10.44 -5.71 18.30
N ASP A 44 11.67 -5.69 17.78
CA ASP A 44 12.80 -4.94 18.30
C ASP A 44 13.00 -3.57 17.63
N ARG A 45 12.17 -3.20 16.64
CA ARG A 45 12.38 -2.01 15.82
C ARG A 45 11.07 -1.30 15.46
N PRO A 46 11.06 0.05 15.46
CA PRO A 46 9.90 0.79 15.01
C PRO A 46 9.66 0.55 13.51
N LEU A 47 8.39 0.41 13.12
CA LEU A 47 8.01 0.30 11.72
C LEU A 47 8.23 1.65 11.01
N PRO A 48 9.08 1.72 9.97
CA PRO A 48 9.22 2.94 9.17
C PRO A 48 7.94 3.23 8.40
N VAL A 49 7.44 4.46 8.53
CA VAL A 49 6.30 4.99 7.76
C VAL A 49 6.77 6.24 7.03
N TYR A 50 6.91 6.14 5.71
CA TYR A 50 7.37 7.21 4.84
C TYR A 50 6.18 7.95 4.25
N PHE A 51 6.09 9.25 4.49
CA PHE A 51 5.16 10.14 3.79
C PHE A 51 5.86 10.67 2.55
N ALA A 52 5.39 10.25 1.37
CA ALA A 52 5.99 10.58 0.08
C ALA A 52 4.96 11.23 -0.85
N HIS A 53 5.45 11.94 -1.87
CA HIS A 53 4.62 12.60 -2.88
C HIS A 53 4.59 11.82 -4.18
N ASP A 54 3.45 11.85 -4.89
CA ASP A 54 3.25 11.19 -6.20
C ASP A 54 3.87 11.99 -7.37
N LEU A 55 5.11 12.49 -7.18
CA LEU A 55 5.85 13.27 -8.17
C LEU A 55 6.92 12.45 -8.90
N GLY A 56 7.20 11.23 -8.43
CA GLY A 56 8.19 10.33 -9.00
C GLY A 56 9.63 10.85 -8.93
N GLY A 57 10.46 10.46 -9.90
CA GLY A 57 11.82 10.95 -10.06
C GLY A 57 12.85 10.37 -9.08
N GLY A 58 13.88 11.18 -8.77
CA GLY A 58 15.04 10.75 -7.98
C GLY A 58 14.71 10.43 -6.53
N ALA A 59 13.78 11.17 -5.90
CA ALA A 59 13.35 10.93 -4.52
C ALA A 59 12.61 9.59 -4.39
N GLU A 60 11.66 9.30 -5.28
CA GLU A 60 10.95 8.02 -5.31
C GLU A 60 11.92 6.86 -5.58
N SER A 61 12.84 7.02 -6.53
CA SER A 61 13.84 5.98 -6.84
C SER A 61 14.74 5.69 -5.63
N TYR A 62 15.15 6.73 -4.91
CA TYR A 62 15.93 6.60 -3.68
C TYR A 62 15.14 5.90 -2.58
N LEU A 63 13.88 6.31 -2.36
CA LEU A 63 13.00 5.70 -1.35
C LEU A 63 12.78 4.21 -1.61
N GLN A 64 12.47 3.83 -2.85
CA GLN A 64 12.29 2.42 -3.22
C GLN A 64 13.59 1.61 -3.04
N SER A 65 14.74 2.17 -3.42
CA SER A 65 16.05 1.54 -3.21
C SER A 65 16.35 1.33 -1.73
N ARG A 66 16.06 2.34 -0.89
CA ARG A 66 16.23 2.28 0.56
C ARG A 66 15.34 1.21 1.19
N ILE A 67 14.06 1.18 0.86
CA ILE A 67 13.11 0.17 1.37
C ILE A 67 13.58 -1.23 0.96
N LYS A 68 13.96 -1.41 -0.31
CA LYS A 68 14.46 -2.68 -0.81
C LYS A 68 15.70 -3.13 -0.03
N SER A 69 16.67 -2.24 0.18
CA SER A 69 17.88 -2.54 0.95
C SER A 69 17.56 -2.91 2.40
N GLN A 70 16.61 -2.24 3.05
CA GLN A 70 16.18 -2.57 4.42
C GLN A 70 15.55 -3.97 4.50
N ILE A 71 14.71 -4.31 3.53
CA ILE A 71 14.10 -5.65 3.45
C ILE A 71 15.18 -6.72 3.23
N GLU A 72 16.10 -6.50 2.30
CA GLU A 72 17.12 -7.50 1.95
C GLU A 72 18.19 -7.70 3.02
N THR A 73 18.57 -6.63 3.73
CA THR A 73 19.71 -6.68 4.67
C THR A 73 19.29 -6.85 6.12
N MET A 74 18.11 -6.36 6.48
CA MET A 74 17.63 -6.29 7.86
C MET A 74 16.32 -7.02 8.09
N ASP A 75 15.73 -7.60 7.02
CA ASP A 75 14.39 -8.18 7.04
C ASP A 75 13.36 -7.19 7.62
N GLN A 76 13.55 -5.89 7.37
CA GLN A 76 12.72 -4.82 7.90
C GLN A 76 11.79 -4.33 6.81
N GLY A 77 10.48 -4.50 7.00
CA GLY A 77 9.47 -3.93 6.13
C GLY A 77 9.28 -2.42 6.35
N ALA A 78 8.48 -1.79 5.50
CA ALA A 78 8.15 -0.37 5.59
C ALA A 78 6.74 -0.10 5.07
N VAL A 79 6.16 1.02 5.49
CA VAL A 79 4.92 1.56 4.93
C VAL A 79 5.26 2.85 4.19
N THR A 80 4.72 3.03 3.00
CA THR A 80 4.69 4.33 2.33
C THR A 80 3.25 4.83 2.31
N VAL A 81 3.08 6.14 2.56
CA VAL A 81 1.80 6.83 2.50
C VAL A 81 1.96 7.96 1.49
N ARG A 82 1.08 8.00 0.48
CA ARG A 82 1.08 9.04 -0.54
C ARG A 82 -0.30 9.66 -0.65
N GLU A 83 -0.34 10.98 -0.69
CA GLU A 83 -1.55 11.70 -1.08
C GLU A 83 -1.63 11.70 -2.61
N ARG A 84 -2.75 11.24 -3.17
CA ARG A 84 -3.01 11.34 -4.61
C ARG A 84 -3.66 12.69 -4.90
N ALA A 85 -3.00 13.47 -5.77
CA ALA A 85 -3.23 14.89 -6.03
C ALA A 85 -4.66 15.27 -6.49
N ASP A 86 -5.50 14.28 -6.75
CA ASP A 86 -6.72 14.40 -7.54
C ASP A 86 -7.99 13.88 -6.83
N ALA A 87 -7.93 13.39 -5.58
CA ALA A 87 -9.12 12.80 -4.95
C ALA A 87 -9.23 12.84 -3.41
N GLY A 88 -8.28 13.41 -2.67
CA GLY A 88 -8.24 13.22 -1.20
C GLY A 88 -8.05 11.75 -0.80
N LEU A 89 -7.60 10.93 -1.75
CA LEU A 89 -7.31 9.52 -1.58
C LEU A 89 -5.85 9.37 -1.15
N PHE A 90 -5.64 8.65 -0.07
CA PHE A 90 -4.34 8.20 0.37
C PHE A 90 -4.07 6.81 -0.22
N GLU A 91 -2.92 6.67 -0.86
CA GLU A 91 -2.36 5.38 -1.23
C GLU A 91 -1.39 4.94 -0.14
N LEU A 92 -1.57 3.71 0.33
CA LEU A 92 -0.66 3.07 1.24
C LEU A 92 -0.06 1.85 0.58
N GLU A 93 1.26 1.77 0.59
CA GLU A 93 1.97 0.56 0.21
C GLU A 93 2.69 -0.01 1.42
N ILE A 94 2.43 -1.29 1.71
CA ILE A 94 3.13 -2.05 2.73
C ILE A 94 4.13 -2.95 2.04
N HIS A 95 5.41 -2.79 2.39
CA HIS A 95 6.53 -3.51 1.83
C HIS A 95 7.07 -4.49 2.86
N SER A 96 7.27 -5.74 2.45
CA SER A 96 7.84 -6.80 3.28
C SER A 96 8.60 -7.80 2.42
N THR A 97 9.26 -8.78 3.05
CA THR A 97 9.84 -9.94 2.34
C THR A 97 8.78 -10.80 1.64
N ALA A 98 7.52 -10.78 2.10
CA ALA A 98 6.39 -11.44 1.43
C ALA A 98 5.89 -10.69 0.18
N GLY A 99 6.44 -9.50 -0.10
CA GLY A 99 6.09 -8.67 -1.24
C GLY A 99 5.44 -7.35 -0.84
N LYS A 100 4.73 -6.74 -1.80
CA LYS A 100 4.12 -5.42 -1.67
C LYS A 100 2.60 -5.53 -1.76
N THR A 101 1.90 -4.90 -0.81
CA THR A 101 0.44 -4.75 -0.81
C THR A 101 0.09 -3.27 -0.88
N LYS A 102 -0.89 -2.91 -1.71
CA LYS A 102 -1.36 -1.54 -1.89
C LYS A 102 -2.83 -1.42 -1.49
N VAL A 103 -3.18 -0.34 -0.80
CA VAL A 103 -4.57 0.05 -0.55
C VAL A 103 -4.77 1.54 -0.84
N HIS A 104 -5.97 1.89 -1.25
CA HIS A 104 -6.43 3.27 -1.37
C HIS A 104 -7.54 3.51 -0.35
N THR A 105 -7.54 4.67 0.29
CA THR A 105 -8.64 5.09 1.16
C THR A 105 -8.67 6.61 1.28
N ASP A 106 -9.87 7.16 1.38
CA ASP A 106 -10.15 8.55 1.73
C ASP A 106 -10.28 8.75 3.26
N ASP A 107 -10.29 7.67 4.04
CA ASP A 107 -10.46 7.69 5.49
C ASP A 107 -9.12 7.47 6.22
N LEU A 108 -8.48 8.59 6.57
CA LEU A 108 -7.28 8.62 7.42
C LEU A 108 -7.51 8.01 8.82
N GLY A 109 -8.74 8.03 9.33
CA GLY A 109 -9.09 7.45 10.63
C GLY A 109 -8.92 5.93 10.63
N HIS A 110 -9.38 5.26 9.56
CA HIS A 110 -9.15 3.83 9.36
C HIS A 110 -7.66 3.49 9.30
N LEU A 111 -6.87 4.29 8.58
CA LEU A 111 -5.44 4.08 8.46
C LEU A 111 -4.71 4.23 9.78
N ARG A 112 -5.03 5.29 10.52
CA ARG A 112 -4.52 5.52 11.87
C ARG A 112 -4.81 4.31 12.76
N ASN A 113 -6.04 3.80 12.75
CA ASN A 113 -6.43 2.64 13.56
C ASN A 113 -5.66 1.37 13.17
N LEU A 114 -5.37 1.17 11.88
CA LEU A 114 -4.56 0.04 11.41
C LEU A 114 -3.08 0.18 11.84
N LEU A 115 -2.50 1.37 11.71
CA LEU A 115 -1.11 1.62 12.14
C LEU A 115 -0.94 1.55 13.66
N HIS A 116 -1.98 1.81 14.44
CA HIS A 116 -1.99 1.61 15.90
C HIS A 116 -1.82 0.15 16.34
N THR A 117 -1.89 -0.83 15.42
CA THR A 117 -1.57 -2.25 15.72
C THR A 117 -0.06 -2.53 15.85
N VAL A 118 0.76 -1.50 15.66
CA VAL A 118 2.21 -1.53 15.80
C VAL A 118 2.60 -0.71 17.02
N ASP A 119 3.40 -1.30 17.90
CA ASP A 119 3.76 -0.70 19.19
C ASP A 119 4.64 0.55 19.03
N GLN A 120 5.43 0.63 17.95
CA GLN A 120 6.33 1.73 17.67
C GLN A 120 6.37 2.05 16.18
N LEU A 121 6.17 3.33 15.85
CA LEU A 121 6.26 3.87 14.50
C LEU A 121 7.43 4.84 14.40
N ASN A 122 8.14 4.82 13.27
CA ASN A 122 9.12 5.83 12.90
C ASN A 122 8.61 6.60 11.68
N LEU A 123 8.12 7.81 11.89
CA LEU A 123 7.53 8.64 10.83
C LEU A 123 8.63 9.43 10.11
N VAL A 124 8.72 9.28 8.80
CA VAL A 124 9.73 9.91 7.96
C VAL A 124 9.05 10.71 6.85
N TYR A 125 9.36 12.00 6.73
CA TYR A 125 8.95 12.80 5.59
C TYR A 125 9.98 12.64 4.47
N SER A 126 9.53 12.25 3.27
CA SER A 126 10.39 11.89 2.14
C SER A 126 10.03 12.61 0.85
#